data_AF-A0A261GQG7-F1
#
_entry.id   AF-A0A261GQG7-F1
#
_cell.length_a   1.000
_cell.length_b   1.000
_cell.length_c   1.000
_cell.angle_alpha   90.00
_cell.angle_beta   90.00
_cell.angle_gamma   90.00
#
_symmetry.space_group_name_H-M   'P 1'
#
loop_
_entity.id
_entity.type
_entity.pdbx_description
1 polymer ?
#
loop_
_entity_poly.entity_id
_entity_poly.type
_entity_poly.pdbx_seq_one_letter_code
_entity_poly.pdbx_strand_id
1 'polypeptide(L)'
;MNTQDLFDALVKAGVIKTPDSPSALWNIIEGYAGDKAISYDLECIENPSDYRTVFSYHLSAFRKNLQIGRKDYESFLDYENERAGISVVIDGEKYSAEWEQQSDWVVGEFYDFLHKVIEPMLPGKFVEYVSLDQCYYGIYVPKEVADPLEAIFREYDKLQHEW
;
A
#
# COMPACT_ATOMS: atom_id res chain seq x y z
N MET A 1 -4.40 9.32 22.18
CA MET A 1 -3.45 10.27 21.55
C MET A 1 -4.31 11.33 20.88
N ASN A 2 -4.08 12.62 21.16
CA ASN A 2 -4.87 13.68 20.53
C ASN A 2 -4.28 14.05 19.16
N THR A 3 -5.02 14.78 18.32
CA THR A 3 -4.58 15.17 16.97
C THR A 3 -3.27 15.97 16.99
N GLN A 4 -2.98 16.70 18.07
CA GLN A 4 -1.76 17.51 18.21
C GLN A 4 -0.51 16.64 18.45
N ASP A 5 -0.58 15.66 19.35
CA ASP A 5 0.52 14.72 19.65
C ASP A 5 1.01 14.00 18.39
N LEU A 6 0.07 13.75 17.49
CA LEU A 6 0.22 13.09 16.21
C LEU A 6 0.83 14.00 15.13
N PHE A 7 0.39 15.26 15.05
CA PHE A 7 1.06 16.27 14.23
C PHE A 7 2.52 16.45 14.66
N ASP A 8 2.77 16.47 15.97
CA ASP A 8 4.12 16.58 16.51
C ASP A 8 4.99 15.36 16.15
N ALA A 9 4.40 14.15 16.12
CA ALA A 9 5.09 12.94 15.65
C ALA A 9 5.46 13.02 14.16
N LEU A 10 4.56 13.49 13.30
CA LEU A 10 4.80 13.69 11.87
C LEU A 10 5.85 14.78 11.61
N VAL A 11 5.83 15.88 12.36
CA VAL A 11 6.84 16.95 12.29
C VAL A 11 8.20 16.42 12.74
N LYS A 12 8.26 15.72 13.89
CA LYS A 12 9.49 15.17 14.45
C LYS A 12 10.17 14.17 13.51
N ALA A 13 9.39 13.39 12.78
CA ALA A 13 9.89 12.45 11.79
C ALA A 13 10.24 13.09 10.44
N GLY A 14 10.08 14.41 10.30
CA GLY A 14 10.36 15.14 9.06
C GLY A 14 9.38 14.85 7.93
N VAL A 15 8.20 14.29 8.26
CA VAL A 15 7.13 14.00 7.29
C VAL A 15 6.47 15.31 6.87
N ILE A 16 6.31 16.27 7.81
CA ILE A 16 5.61 17.54 7.57
C ILE A 16 6.37 18.70 8.23
N LYS A 17 6.26 19.92 7.70
CA LYS A 17 7.00 21.10 8.23
C LYS A 17 6.19 21.93 9.24
N THR A 18 4.88 22.07 9.07
CA THR A 18 3.97 22.79 9.99
C THR A 18 2.52 22.28 9.84
N PRO A 19 1.72 22.26 10.93
CA PRO A 19 0.32 21.85 10.88
C PRO A 19 -0.61 23.07 10.75
N ASP A 20 -1.37 23.16 9.65
CA ASP A 20 -2.27 24.31 9.44
C ASP A 20 -3.79 23.94 9.52
N SER A 21 -4.20 22.67 9.28
CA SER A 21 -5.55 22.13 9.57
C SER A 21 -5.71 20.63 9.22
N PRO A 22 -6.79 19.92 9.64
CA PRO A 22 -7.14 18.58 9.14
C PRO A 22 -7.38 18.52 7.61
N SER A 23 -7.92 19.59 7.01
CA SER A 23 -8.06 19.72 5.56
C SER A 23 -6.72 19.95 4.85
N ALA A 24 -5.71 20.49 5.55
CA ALA A 24 -4.34 20.56 5.06
C ALA A 24 -3.60 19.23 5.16
N LEU A 25 -4.05 18.31 6.03
CA LEU A 25 -3.43 17.00 6.20
C LEU A 25 -3.38 16.21 4.88
N TRP A 26 -4.45 16.26 4.07
CA TRP A 26 -4.47 15.57 2.78
C TRP A 26 -3.43 16.16 1.80
N ASN A 27 -3.39 17.49 1.67
CA ASN A 27 -2.38 18.18 0.85
C ASN A 27 -0.94 17.93 1.33
N ILE A 28 -0.78 17.77 2.64
CA ILE A 28 0.50 17.48 3.29
C ILE A 28 0.90 16.02 3.06
N ILE A 29 -0.05 15.09 3.15
CA ILE A 29 0.14 13.68 2.83
C ILE A 29 0.48 13.55 1.35
N GLU A 30 -0.29 14.11 0.43
CA GLU A 30 0.03 14.11 -1.01
C GLU A 30 1.40 14.72 -1.29
N GLY A 31 1.73 15.85 -0.66
CA GLY A 31 3.01 16.53 -0.80
C GLY A 31 4.20 15.75 -0.25
N TYR A 32 4.02 14.99 0.83
CA TYR A 32 5.04 14.08 1.38
C TYR A 32 5.11 12.77 0.61
N ALA A 33 3.97 12.28 0.14
CA ALA A 33 3.82 10.97 -0.44
C ALA A 33 4.56 10.91 -1.75
N GLY A 34 4.38 11.85 -2.68
CA GLY A 34 5.17 11.91 -3.91
C GLY A 34 5.39 10.53 -4.54
N ASP A 35 6.65 10.04 -4.57
CA ASP A 35 7.03 8.72 -5.09
C ASP A 35 6.93 7.55 -4.08
N LYS A 36 6.47 7.82 -2.86
CA LYS A 36 6.15 6.88 -1.76
C LYS A 36 4.66 6.56 -1.65
N ALA A 37 3.80 7.28 -2.38
CA ALA A 37 2.39 6.94 -2.52
C ALA A 37 2.19 6.00 -3.70
N ILE A 38 1.19 5.14 -3.58
CA ILE A 38 0.58 4.44 -4.71
C ILE A 38 -0.91 4.63 -4.66
N SER A 39 -1.50 4.73 -5.84
CA SER A 39 -2.93 4.71 -6.03
C SER A 39 -3.24 3.89 -7.28
N TYR A 40 -4.19 2.97 -7.18
CA TYR A 40 -4.68 2.20 -8.32
C TYR A 40 -6.10 1.73 -8.07
N ASP A 41 -6.83 1.49 -9.15
CA ASP A 41 -8.18 0.92 -9.11
C ASP A 41 -8.14 -0.52 -8.60
N LEU A 42 -9.00 -0.89 -7.66
CA LEU A 42 -9.09 -2.26 -7.15
C LEU A 42 -9.75 -3.20 -8.17
N GLU A 43 -10.61 -2.69 -9.05
CA GLU A 43 -11.31 -3.43 -10.10
C GLU A 43 -10.45 -3.45 -11.39
N CYS A 44 -9.27 -4.09 -11.34
CA CYS A 44 -8.33 -4.06 -12.47
C CYS A 44 -7.60 -5.38 -12.75
N ILE A 45 -8.11 -6.50 -12.23
CA ILE A 45 -7.56 -7.83 -12.51
C ILE A 45 -8.36 -8.43 -13.66
N GLU A 46 -7.90 -8.27 -14.89
CA GLU A 46 -8.55 -8.85 -16.08
C GLU A 46 -7.70 -9.97 -16.71
N ASN A 47 -6.38 -9.93 -16.47
CA ASN A 47 -5.43 -10.83 -17.06
C ASN A 47 -4.31 -11.19 -16.07
N PRO A 48 -3.56 -12.29 -16.31
CA PRO A 48 -2.50 -12.72 -15.40
C PRO A 48 -1.45 -11.64 -15.09
N SER A 49 -1.18 -10.73 -16.03
CA SER A 49 -0.15 -9.72 -15.85
C SER A 49 -0.53 -8.59 -14.90
N ASP A 50 -1.81 -8.46 -14.53
CA ASP A 50 -2.27 -7.37 -13.67
C ASP A 50 -1.74 -7.50 -12.24
N TYR A 51 -1.69 -8.72 -11.69
CA TYR A 51 -1.03 -8.94 -10.40
C TYR A 51 0.45 -8.56 -10.41
N ARG A 52 1.14 -8.77 -11.53
CA ARG A 52 2.53 -8.31 -11.70
C ARG A 52 2.60 -6.77 -11.71
N THR A 53 1.63 -6.12 -12.34
CA THR A 53 1.52 -4.65 -12.37
C THR A 53 1.28 -4.10 -10.97
N VAL A 54 0.29 -4.63 -10.24
CA VAL A 54 -0.01 -4.20 -8.87
C VAL A 54 1.19 -4.44 -7.95
N PHE A 55 1.80 -5.62 -7.99
CA PHE A 55 3.01 -5.91 -7.22
C PHE A 55 4.15 -4.95 -7.56
N SER A 56 4.28 -4.56 -8.84
CA SER A 56 5.30 -3.62 -9.27
C SER A 56 5.02 -2.19 -8.80
N TYR A 57 3.77 -1.76 -8.69
CA TYR A 57 3.41 -0.47 -8.11
C TYR A 57 3.84 -0.39 -6.65
N HIS A 58 3.49 -1.40 -5.85
CA HIS A 58 3.96 -1.53 -4.49
C HIS A 58 5.48 -1.44 -4.43
N LEU A 59 6.21 -2.29 -5.16
CA LEU A 59 7.67 -2.22 -5.21
C LEU A 59 8.23 -0.84 -5.62
N SER A 60 7.55 -0.15 -6.53
CA SER A 60 8.00 1.15 -7.05
C SER A 60 7.93 2.28 -6.03
N ALA A 61 6.97 2.22 -5.10
CA ALA A 61 6.86 3.14 -3.97
C ALA A 61 8.13 3.18 -3.11
N PHE A 62 8.96 2.13 -3.23
CA PHE A 62 10.18 1.95 -2.44
C PHE A 62 11.48 2.17 -3.22
N ARG A 63 11.43 2.49 -4.52
CA ARG A 63 12.60 2.46 -5.43
C ARG A 63 13.79 3.36 -5.03
N LYS A 64 13.62 4.32 -4.12
CA LYS A 64 14.76 5.08 -3.56
C LYS A 64 15.46 4.39 -2.39
N ASN A 65 14.81 3.41 -1.74
CA ASN A 65 15.27 2.72 -0.54
C ASN A 65 15.50 1.21 -0.72
N LEU A 66 14.90 0.59 -1.74
CA LEU A 66 15.09 -0.83 -2.08
C LEU A 66 15.94 -0.99 -3.35
N GLN A 67 17.16 -1.48 -3.19
CA GLN A 67 17.97 -1.98 -4.30
C GLN A 67 17.61 -3.44 -4.57
N ILE A 68 16.53 -3.67 -5.32
CA ILE A 68 16.21 -5.01 -5.82
C ILE A 68 17.08 -5.27 -7.05
N GLY A 69 17.99 -6.24 -6.96
CA GLY A 69 18.94 -6.55 -8.02
C GLY A 69 18.31 -7.36 -9.14
N ARG A 70 17.61 -8.45 -8.81
CA ARG A 70 16.92 -9.30 -9.78
C ARG A 70 15.49 -9.58 -9.33
N LYS A 71 14.56 -9.44 -10.28
CA LYS A 71 13.14 -9.75 -10.10
C LYS A 71 12.59 -10.51 -11.30
N ASP A 72 12.08 -11.72 -11.05
CA ASP A 72 11.36 -12.53 -12.04
C ASP A 72 9.95 -12.80 -11.50
N TYR A 73 8.96 -12.81 -12.39
CA TYR A 73 7.54 -12.96 -12.04
C TYR A 73 6.87 -13.98 -12.95
N GLU A 74 6.06 -14.84 -12.36
CA GLU A 74 5.08 -15.67 -13.04
C GLU A 74 3.73 -15.48 -12.35
N SER A 75 2.65 -15.39 -13.11
CA SER A 75 1.30 -15.26 -12.57
C SER A 75 0.32 -15.98 -13.47
N PHE A 76 -0.80 -16.40 -12.89
CA PHE A 76 -1.92 -17.00 -13.61
C PHE A 76 -3.24 -16.45 -13.06
N LEU A 77 -4.26 -16.51 -13.91
CA LEU A 77 -5.63 -16.11 -13.61
C LEU A 77 -6.55 -17.08 -14.35
N ASP A 78 -7.44 -17.73 -13.61
CA ASP A 78 -8.35 -18.76 -14.07
C ASP A 78 -9.73 -18.53 -13.45
N TYR A 79 -10.57 -17.77 -14.17
CA TYR A 79 -11.94 -17.50 -13.75
C TYR A 79 -12.87 -18.71 -13.84
N GLU A 80 -12.57 -19.70 -14.67
CA GLU A 80 -13.40 -20.91 -14.76
C GLU A 80 -13.30 -21.75 -13.48
N ASN A 81 -12.13 -21.72 -12.84
CA ASN A 81 -11.87 -22.40 -11.57
C ASN A 81 -11.76 -21.45 -10.38
N GLU A 82 -12.13 -20.17 -10.56
CA GLU A 82 -12.09 -19.10 -9.54
C GLU A 82 -10.75 -19.02 -8.80
N ARG A 83 -9.63 -19.04 -9.53
CA ARG A 83 -8.28 -19.09 -8.95
C ARG A 83 -7.31 -18.13 -9.61
N ALA A 84 -6.42 -17.58 -8.81
CA ALA A 84 -5.27 -16.82 -9.28
C ALA A 84 -4.04 -17.12 -8.43
N GLY A 85 -2.89 -16.71 -8.92
CA GLY A 85 -1.65 -16.84 -8.17
C GLY A 85 -0.50 -16.09 -8.79
N ILE A 86 0.51 -15.84 -7.95
CA ILE A 86 1.74 -15.18 -8.33
C ILE A 86 2.94 -15.91 -7.71
N SER A 87 4.01 -16.01 -8.47
CA SER A 87 5.33 -16.38 -7.99
C SER A 87 6.32 -15.28 -8.34
N VAL A 88 7.10 -14.86 -7.35
CA VAL A 88 8.12 -13.82 -7.52
C VAL A 88 9.45 -14.34 -7.00
N VAL A 89 10.52 -14.06 -7.74
CA VAL A 89 11.90 -14.28 -7.27
C VAL A 89 12.52 -12.92 -7.01
N ILE A 90 12.94 -12.64 -5.79
CA ILE A 90 13.58 -11.38 -5.40
C ILE A 90 14.94 -11.73 -4.80
N ASP A 91 16.01 -11.23 -5.43
CA ASP A 91 17.41 -11.47 -5.01
C ASP A 91 17.75 -12.96 -4.76
N GLY A 92 17.11 -13.84 -5.53
CA GLY A 92 17.31 -15.30 -5.48
C GLY A 92 16.36 -16.04 -4.54
N GLU A 93 15.57 -15.35 -3.73
CA GLU A 93 14.55 -15.95 -2.87
C GLU A 93 13.21 -16.03 -3.62
N LYS A 94 12.57 -17.20 -3.59
CA LYS A 94 11.29 -17.45 -4.27
C LYS A 94 10.13 -17.37 -3.28
N TYR A 95 9.14 -16.55 -3.62
CA TYR A 95 7.86 -16.45 -2.94
C TYR A 95 6.75 -16.85 -3.89
N SER A 96 5.73 -17.54 -3.39
CA SER A 96 4.56 -17.92 -4.17
C SER A 96 3.32 -17.99 -3.29
N ALA A 97 2.20 -17.54 -3.83
CA ALA A 97 0.89 -17.72 -3.23
C ALA A 97 -0.17 -17.89 -4.33
N GLU A 98 -1.25 -18.53 -3.95
CA GLU A 98 -2.46 -18.71 -4.74
C GLU A 98 -3.66 -18.35 -3.86
N TRP A 99 -4.72 -17.87 -4.48
CA TRP A 99 -5.94 -17.44 -3.80
C TRP A 99 -7.16 -17.70 -4.69
N GLU A 100 -8.33 -17.64 -4.04
CA GLU A 100 -9.62 -17.66 -4.71
C GLU A 100 -9.88 -16.32 -5.38
N GLN A 101 -10.29 -16.34 -6.65
CA GLN A 101 -10.49 -15.16 -7.47
C GLN A 101 -11.82 -15.24 -8.22
N GLN A 102 -12.84 -14.61 -7.66
CA GLN A 102 -14.22 -14.66 -8.16
C GLN A 102 -14.60 -13.47 -9.05
N SER A 103 -13.81 -12.39 -9.03
CA SER A 103 -14.08 -11.15 -9.77
C SER A 103 -12.81 -10.53 -10.34
N ASP A 104 -12.91 -9.37 -10.96
CA ASP A 104 -11.79 -8.52 -11.38
C ASP A 104 -11.19 -7.68 -10.25
N TRP A 105 -11.58 -7.94 -9.00
CA TRP A 105 -11.13 -7.20 -7.85
C TRP A 105 -9.85 -7.76 -7.25
N VAL A 106 -8.94 -6.90 -6.80
CA VAL A 106 -7.82 -7.33 -5.95
C VAL A 106 -8.37 -7.86 -4.62
N VAL A 107 -8.00 -9.10 -4.27
CA VAL A 107 -8.48 -9.76 -3.04
C VAL A 107 -7.50 -9.62 -1.87
N GLY A 108 -8.02 -9.82 -0.65
CA GLY A 108 -7.27 -9.70 0.60
C GLY A 108 -6.05 -10.62 0.66
N GLU A 109 -6.15 -11.83 0.14
CA GLU A 109 -5.06 -12.82 0.14
C GLU A 109 -3.85 -12.36 -0.69
N PHE A 110 -4.09 -11.58 -1.74
CA PHE A 110 -3.02 -10.96 -2.51
C PHE A 110 -2.31 -9.86 -1.71
N TYR A 111 -3.07 -9.06 -0.94
CA TYR A 111 -2.49 -8.08 -0.01
C TYR A 111 -1.66 -8.77 1.08
N ASP A 112 -2.17 -9.84 1.69
CA ASP A 112 -1.43 -10.62 2.68
C ASP A 112 -0.10 -11.14 2.11
N PHE A 113 -0.13 -11.61 0.86
CA PHE A 113 1.09 -11.99 0.15
C PHE A 113 2.04 -10.80 -0.07
N LEU A 114 1.54 -9.66 -0.53
CA LEU A 114 2.32 -8.44 -0.72
C LEU A 114 3.02 -8.03 0.58
N HIS A 115 2.28 -7.91 1.67
CA HIS A 115 2.84 -7.51 2.97
C HIS A 115 3.90 -8.50 3.45
N LYS A 116 3.61 -9.80 3.35
CA LYS A 116 4.55 -10.86 3.75
C LYS A 116 5.86 -10.80 2.97
N VAL A 117 5.81 -10.49 1.67
CA VAL A 117 7.02 -10.47 0.82
C VAL A 117 7.76 -9.14 0.95
N ILE A 118 7.05 -8.02 0.93
CA ILE A 118 7.65 -6.69 0.79
C ILE A 118 8.04 -6.10 2.15
N GLU A 119 7.18 -6.17 3.17
CA GLU A 119 7.43 -5.49 4.46
C GLU A 119 8.73 -5.88 5.16
N PRO A 120 9.16 -7.16 5.17
CA PRO A 120 10.43 -7.54 5.78
C PRO A 120 11.64 -6.86 5.12
N MET A 121 11.50 -6.46 3.85
CA MET A 121 12.54 -5.80 3.07
C MET A 121 12.56 -4.27 3.30
N LEU A 122 11.58 -3.74 4.04
CA LEU A 122 11.39 -2.30 4.22
C LEU A 122 11.91 -1.80 5.58
N PRO A 123 12.63 -0.67 5.63
CA PRO A 123 12.91 0.04 6.88
C PRO A 123 11.68 0.76 7.49
N GLY A 124 10.48 0.52 6.96
CA GLY A 124 9.26 1.28 7.23
C GLY A 124 8.04 0.36 7.19
N LYS A 125 6.85 0.95 7.12
CA LYS A 125 5.58 0.23 7.00
C LYS A 125 4.74 0.89 5.92
N PHE A 126 3.94 0.07 5.25
CA PHE A 126 2.97 0.54 4.29
C PHE A 126 1.67 0.87 5.03
N VAL A 127 1.21 2.12 4.94
CA VAL A 127 -0.02 2.58 5.60
C VAL A 127 -1.10 2.73 4.54
N GLU A 128 -2.10 1.86 4.64
CA GLU A 128 -3.19 1.75 3.68
C GLU A 128 -4.35 2.67 4.01
N TYR A 129 -4.97 3.21 2.96
CA TYR A 129 -6.24 3.90 3.01
C TYR A 129 -7.07 3.48 1.79
N VAL A 130 -8.07 2.65 2.00
CA VAL A 130 -9.01 2.31 0.93
C VAL A 130 -9.98 3.48 0.78
N SER A 131 -9.97 4.13 -0.37
CA SER A 131 -10.88 5.25 -0.62
C SER A 131 -12.29 4.75 -0.94
N LEU A 132 -13.28 5.64 -0.78
CA LEU A 132 -14.69 5.39 -1.05
C LEU A 132 -15.02 5.02 -2.50
N ASP A 133 -14.11 5.28 -3.44
CA ASP A 133 -14.35 5.15 -4.89
C ASP A 133 -13.56 4.01 -5.51
N GLN A 134 -13.53 2.85 -4.83
CA GLN A 134 -12.95 1.60 -5.36
C GLN A 134 -11.42 1.66 -5.62
N CYS A 135 -10.78 2.79 -5.32
CA CYS A 135 -9.35 2.98 -5.47
C CYS A 135 -8.61 2.61 -4.18
N TYR A 136 -7.56 1.81 -4.35
CA TYR A 136 -6.53 1.63 -3.35
C TYR A 136 -5.71 2.92 -3.26
N TYR A 137 -5.50 3.42 -2.04
CA TYR A 137 -4.46 4.39 -1.76
C TYR A 137 -3.57 3.85 -0.65
N GLY A 138 -2.27 4.10 -0.77
CA GLY A 138 -1.40 3.80 0.35
C GLY A 138 -0.07 4.50 0.24
N ILE A 139 0.53 4.68 1.40
CA ILE A 139 1.73 5.47 1.56
C ILE A 139 2.76 4.72 2.38
N TYR A 140 3.97 4.67 1.84
CA TYR A 140 5.10 4.15 2.56
C TYR A 140 5.68 5.20 3.52
N VAL A 141 5.79 4.84 4.79
CA VAL A 141 6.33 5.72 5.82
C VAL A 141 7.29 4.97 6.76
N PRO A 142 8.25 5.65 7.40
CA PRO A 142 9.07 5.05 8.46
C PRO A 142 8.20 4.43 9.58
N LYS A 143 8.69 3.38 10.25
CA LYS A 143 7.88 2.66 11.26
C LYS A 143 7.42 3.57 12.39
N GLU A 144 8.22 4.57 12.74
CA GLU A 144 7.94 5.52 13.83
C GLU A 144 6.73 6.42 13.55
N VAL A 145 6.33 6.56 12.29
CA VAL A 145 5.17 7.37 11.88
C VAL A 145 4.01 6.54 11.34
N ALA A 146 4.20 5.23 11.18
CA ALA A 146 3.18 4.37 10.60
C ALA A 146 1.96 4.21 11.51
N ASP A 147 2.15 3.81 12.77
CA ASP A 147 1.04 3.62 13.70
C ASP A 147 0.27 4.93 13.98
N PRO A 148 0.94 6.10 14.15
CA PRO A 148 0.23 7.37 14.23
C PRO A 148 -0.58 7.70 12.97
N LEU A 149 -0.03 7.47 11.77
CA LEU A 149 -0.74 7.76 10.51
C LEU A 149 -1.93 6.84 10.29
N GLU A 150 -1.81 5.54 10.59
CA GLU A 150 -2.93 4.59 10.56
C GLU A 150 -4.06 5.01 11.50
N ALA A 151 -3.72 5.50 12.69
CA ALA A 151 -4.73 6.01 13.61
C ALA A 151 -5.48 7.21 13.02
N ILE A 152 -4.82 8.08 12.25
CA ILE A 152 -5.50 9.16 11.53
C ILE A 152 -6.48 8.62 10.51
N PHE A 153 -6.01 7.74 9.63
CA PHE A 153 -6.83 7.22 8.55
C PHE A 153 -8.08 6.52 9.08
N ARG A 154 -7.96 5.78 10.18
CA ARG A 154 -9.11 5.17 10.86
C ARG A 154 -10.09 6.20 11.43
N GLU A 155 -9.60 7.27 12.05
CA GLU A 155 -10.49 8.32 12.58
C GLU A 155 -11.15 9.13 11.45
N TYR A 156 -10.43 9.40 10.37
CA TYR A 156 -10.96 10.10 9.20
C TYR A 156 -12.04 9.26 8.49
N ASP A 157 -11.80 7.96 8.34
CA ASP A 157 -12.76 7.02 7.76
C ASP A 157 -14.08 6.98 8.53
N LYS A 158 -14.03 6.94 9.88
CA LYS A 158 -15.23 7.06 10.73
C LYS A 158 -16.01 8.34 10.46
N LEU A 159 -15.33 9.48 10.36
CA LEU A 159 -15.98 10.78 10.14
C LEU A 159 -16.66 10.88 8.76
N GLN A 160 -16.16 10.17 7.74
CA GLN A 160 -16.79 10.14 6.41
C GLN A 160 -18.01 9.22 6.33
N HIS A 161 -18.11 8.21 7.20
CA HIS A 161 -19.20 7.24 7.22
C HIS A 161 -20.27 7.50 8.29
N GLU A 162 -20.17 8.59 9.06
CA GLU A 162 -21.12 8.98 10.11
C GLU A 162 -22.29 9.89 9.62
N TRP A 163 -22.55 9.98 8.31
CA TRP A 163 -23.63 10.80 7.73
C TRP A 163 -24.70 9.99 7.01
#